data_AF-A0A1G4VHJ1-F1
#
_entry.id   AF-A0A1G4VHJ1-F1
#
_cell.length_a   1.000
_cell.length_b   1.000
_cell.length_c   1.000
_cell.angle_alpha   90.00
_cell.angle_beta   90.00
_cell.angle_gamma   90.00
#
_symmetry.space_group_name_H-M   'P 1'
#
loop_
_entity.id
_entity.type
_entity.pdbx_description
1 polymer ?
#
loop_
_entity_poly.entity_id
_entity_poly.type
_entity_poly.pdbx_seq_one_letter_code
_entity_poly.pdbx_strand_id
1 'polypeptide(L)'
;MKKQRVLIVLTLLFSIVCFSQSQRELYIQSTEAYKAKEYARFLIITKQLDHLRPSHPTYTYNLAAAYALNNEKEKAISILEKLLLMNNTIDIEKEADFDSLKSTSEFEKVIRLKSELEKPIGNSEKVISLTEKNLHPEGLIYLPKTKTWLASSIRKKKIVAFDFTTGQCSDWFTESNFSVFAMKSDAKENYLWVATAAMPEMLGFSKEMEGKAEVLKIDIRTRKIVKRFPMEGNHVFGDLILDKSGNVYVSDSGEAKIYRISNDVMSVWLDLKSEAFNLQGITFNEKQSKLYIADYLKGIVVVDVNNTHNRNWLDFPKETTVKGIDGLVFHENSLFAIHNGVKPIRVIQYTLNQNQKEISSFKIIDHNRSEFDEPALATIINATLYFFSNSPWKGYDKQFHLDETKFENPMLFQYKIR
;
A
#
# COMPACT_ATOMS: atom_id res chain seq x y z
N MET A 1 12.37 -38.49 -11.31
CA MET A 1 12.59 -37.47 -10.26
C MET A 1 12.54 -36.08 -10.87
N LYS A 2 11.37 -35.45 -10.94
CA LYS A 2 11.20 -34.06 -11.40
C LYS A 2 11.22 -33.15 -10.16
N LYS A 3 12.04 -32.10 -10.19
CA LYS A 3 12.14 -31.08 -9.12
C LYS A 3 10.80 -30.36 -8.96
N GLN A 4 10.05 -30.67 -7.91
CA GLN A 4 8.92 -29.85 -7.44
C GLN A 4 9.51 -28.56 -6.87
N ARG A 5 9.10 -27.41 -7.43
CA ARG A 5 9.59 -26.09 -7.01
C ARG A 5 8.72 -25.61 -5.84
N VAL A 6 9.27 -25.70 -4.63
CA VAL A 6 8.78 -24.89 -3.50
C VAL A 6 9.24 -23.46 -3.76
N LEU A 7 8.30 -22.53 -3.93
CA LEU A 7 8.60 -21.11 -4.08
C LEU A 7 9.05 -20.55 -2.72
N ILE A 8 10.35 -20.55 -2.47
CA ILE A 8 10.97 -19.94 -1.28
C ILE A 8 11.16 -18.45 -1.58
N VAL A 9 10.18 -17.63 -1.18
CA VAL A 9 10.37 -16.18 -1.04
C VAL A 9 10.63 -15.90 0.43
N LEU A 10 11.89 -15.64 0.77
CA LEU A 10 12.33 -15.29 2.11
C LEU A 10 12.25 -13.76 2.26
N THR A 11 11.08 -13.22 2.59
CA THR A 11 10.93 -11.83 3.03
C THR A 11 11.14 -11.77 4.54
N LEU A 12 12.35 -11.39 4.95
CA LEU A 12 12.66 -11.02 6.33
C LEU A 12 12.23 -9.57 6.55
N LEU A 13 11.09 -9.38 7.21
CA LEU A 13 10.79 -8.21 8.02
C LEU A 13 10.62 -8.73 9.45
N PHE A 14 11.61 -8.49 10.30
CA PHE A 14 11.64 -8.96 11.68
C PHE A 14 11.37 -7.79 12.62
N SER A 15 10.14 -7.70 13.11
CA SER A 15 9.83 -6.99 14.36
C SER A 15 8.52 -7.48 14.99
N ILE A 16 8.38 -8.81 15.19
CA ILE A 16 7.52 -9.43 16.23
C ILE A 16 8.15 -10.77 16.63
N VAL A 17 9.12 -10.77 17.55
CA VAL A 17 10.01 -11.95 17.77
C VAL A 17 9.24 -13.20 18.23
N CYS A 18 8.11 -13.07 18.95
CA CYS A 18 7.37 -14.22 19.46
C CYS A 18 6.34 -14.78 18.45
N PHE A 19 5.54 -13.93 17.79
CA PHE A 19 4.57 -14.37 16.76
C PHE A 19 5.25 -14.83 15.46
N SER A 20 6.35 -14.18 15.05
CA SER A 20 7.11 -14.56 13.85
C SER A 20 7.74 -15.95 14.00
N GLN A 21 8.18 -16.30 15.21
CA GLN A 21 8.72 -17.62 15.51
C GLN A 21 7.64 -18.70 15.39
N SER A 22 6.45 -18.50 15.98
CA SER A 22 5.34 -19.45 15.83
C SER A 22 4.84 -19.59 14.39
N GLN A 23 4.79 -18.49 13.62
CA GLN A 23 4.38 -18.53 12.21
C GLN A 23 5.41 -19.28 11.35
N ARG A 24 6.70 -19.06 11.59
CA ARG A 24 7.78 -19.79 10.90
C ARG A 24 7.73 -21.28 11.21
N GLU A 25 7.52 -21.64 12.46
CA GLU A 25 7.38 -23.04 12.89
C GLU A 25 6.16 -23.70 12.23
N LEU A 26 5.00 -23.05 12.24
CA LEU A 26 3.81 -23.53 11.51
C LEU A 26 4.08 -23.70 10.01
N TYR A 27 4.80 -22.78 9.39
CA TYR A 27 5.16 -22.90 7.97
C TYR A 27 6.08 -24.12 7.71
N ILE A 28 7.08 -24.35 8.56
CA ILE A 28 7.95 -25.53 8.47
C ILE A 28 7.12 -26.80 8.61
N GLN A 29 6.26 -26.90 9.63
CA GLN A 29 5.38 -28.04 9.86
C GLN A 29 4.42 -28.28 8.68
N SER A 30 3.87 -27.21 8.08
CA SER A 30 3.01 -27.34 6.89
C SER A 30 3.77 -27.94 5.71
N THR A 31 5.03 -27.55 5.53
CA THR A 31 5.89 -28.04 4.46
C THR A 31 6.27 -29.51 4.67
N GLU A 32 6.54 -29.91 5.92
CA GLU A 32 6.79 -31.30 6.29
C GLU A 32 5.56 -32.18 6.05
N ALA A 33 4.38 -31.74 6.49
CA ALA A 33 3.12 -32.44 6.25
C ALA A 33 2.85 -32.62 4.74
N TYR A 34 3.06 -31.58 3.93
CA TYR A 34 2.94 -31.67 2.48
C TYR A 34 3.91 -32.71 1.88
N LYS A 35 5.20 -32.68 2.27
CA LYS A 35 6.21 -33.63 1.79
C LYS A 35 5.91 -35.08 2.19
N ALA A 36 5.37 -35.28 3.39
CA ALA A 36 4.93 -36.57 3.89
C ALA A 36 3.60 -37.05 3.27
N LYS A 37 2.96 -36.23 2.42
CA LYS A 37 1.63 -36.45 1.84
C LYS A 37 0.51 -36.55 2.90
N GLU A 38 0.73 -35.97 4.08
CA GLU A 38 -0.26 -35.84 5.15
C GLU A 38 -1.21 -34.67 4.83
N TYR A 39 -1.97 -34.76 3.72
CA TYR A 39 -2.71 -33.62 3.17
C TYR A 39 -3.78 -33.06 4.12
N ALA A 40 -4.41 -33.89 4.94
CA ALA A 40 -5.36 -33.43 5.95
C ALA A 40 -4.67 -32.53 7.00
N ARG A 41 -3.47 -32.91 7.44
CA ARG A 41 -2.65 -32.10 8.36
C ARG A 41 -2.14 -30.83 7.69
N PHE A 42 -1.69 -30.93 6.44
CA PHE A 42 -1.29 -29.77 5.64
C PHE A 42 -2.42 -28.73 5.55
N LEU A 43 -3.66 -29.16 5.31
CA LEU A 43 -4.82 -28.28 5.26
C LEU A 43 -5.13 -27.58 6.59
N ILE A 44 -5.02 -28.29 7.72
CA ILE A 44 -5.23 -27.69 9.04
C ILE A 44 -4.21 -26.57 9.29
N ILE A 45 -2.94 -26.83 9.03
CA ILE A 45 -1.87 -25.86 9.30
C ILE A 45 -1.91 -24.68 8.34
N THR A 46 -2.20 -24.89 7.04
CA THR A 46 -2.29 -23.79 6.08
C THR A 46 -3.49 -22.88 6.33
N LYS A 47 -4.62 -23.42 6.80
CA LYS A 47 -5.75 -22.60 7.29
C LYS A 47 -5.33 -21.68 8.44
N GLN A 48 -4.53 -22.18 9.38
CA GLN A 48 -4.01 -21.36 10.48
C GLN A 48 -3.06 -20.27 9.97
N LEU A 49 -2.14 -20.61 9.06
CA LEU A 49 -1.22 -19.64 8.46
C LEU A 49 -1.94 -18.54 7.68
N ASP A 50 -2.92 -18.89 6.86
CA ASP A 50 -3.73 -17.91 6.12
C ASP A 50 -4.60 -17.05 7.05
N HIS A 51 -5.10 -17.60 8.16
CA HIS A 51 -5.79 -16.82 9.19
C HIS A 51 -4.86 -15.83 9.91
N LEU A 52 -3.65 -16.26 10.27
CA LEU A 52 -2.65 -15.41 10.94
C LEU A 52 -2.14 -14.30 10.05
N ARG A 53 -1.97 -14.58 8.75
CA ARG A 53 -1.51 -13.61 7.76
C ARG A 53 -2.33 -13.74 6.47
N PRO A 54 -3.55 -13.16 6.45
CA PRO A 54 -4.41 -13.19 5.29
C PRO A 54 -3.72 -12.56 4.08
N SER A 55 -4.08 -13.05 2.89
CA SER A 55 -3.57 -12.50 1.63
C SER A 55 -2.03 -12.58 1.49
N HIS A 56 -1.37 -13.48 2.22
CA HIS A 56 0.05 -13.78 2.02
C HIS A 56 0.21 -14.73 0.82
N PRO A 57 0.95 -14.35 -0.25
CA PRO A 57 0.97 -15.13 -1.50
C PRO A 57 1.29 -16.62 -1.31
N THR A 58 2.28 -16.94 -0.48
CA THR A 58 2.67 -18.33 -0.21
C THR A 58 1.59 -19.09 0.58
N TYR A 59 0.93 -18.44 1.54
CA TYR A 59 -0.04 -19.13 2.41
C TYR A 59 -1.35 -19.34 1.67
N THR A 60 -1.80 -18.35 0.91
CA THR A 60 -2.98 -18.46 0.06
C THR A 60 -2.77 -19.50 -1.04
N TYR A 61 -1.60 -19.55 -1.68
CA TYR A 61 -1.26 -20.63 -2.63
C TYR A 61 -1.32 -22.01 -1.96
N ASN A 62 -0.63 -22.17 -0.83
CA ASN A 62 -0.60 -23.44 -0.11
C ASN A 62 -1.99 -23.86 0.37
N LEU A 63 -2.86 -22.91 0.73
CA LEU A 63 -4.24 -23.19 1.11
C LEU A 63 -5.07 -23.68 -0.08
N ALA A 64 -4.93 -23.06 -1.26
CA ALA A 64 -5.57 -23.56 -2.48
C ALA A 64 -5.12 -25.00 -2.79
N ALA A 65 -3.81 -25.25 -2.74
CA ALA A 65 -3.23 -26.58 -2.98
C ALA A 65 -3.75 -27.59 -1.95
N ALA A 66 -3.79 -27.21 -0.67
CA ALA A 66 -4.29 -28.06 0.39
C ALA A 66 -5.76 -28.45 0.17
N TYR A 67 -6.63 -27.51 -0.22
CA TYR A 67 -8.02 -27.85 -0.55
C TYR A 67 -8.11 -28.80 -1.75
N ALA A 68 -7.34 -28.56 -2.82
CA ALA A 68 -7.34 -29.41 -4.01
C ALA A 68 -6.89 -30.85 -3.70
N LEU A 69 -5.83 -31.00 -2.89
CA LEU A 69 -5.28 -32.30 -2.46
C LEU A 69 -6.18 -33.06 -1.48
N ASN A 70 -7.13 -32.37 -0.83
CA ASN A 70 -8.15 -32.97 0.02
C ASN A 70 -9.52 -33.11 -0.69
N ASN A 71 -9.56 -32.98 -2.02
CA ASN A 71 -10.79 -33.06 -2.84
C ASN A 71 -11.86 -32.00 -2.52
N GLU A 72 -11.50 -30.92 -1.83
CA GLU A 72 -12.40 -29.79 -1.55
C GLU A 72 -12.38 -28.78 -2.73
N LYS A 73 -12.85 -29.23 -3.90
CA LYS A 73 -12.68 -28.52 -5.19
C LYS A 73 -13.23 -27.10 -5.20
N GLU A 74 -14.46 -26.89 -4.71
CA GLU A 74 -15.10 -25.57 -4.70
C GLU A 74 -14.30 -24.55 -3.87
N LYS A 75 -13.78 -24.98 -2.71
CA LYS A 75 -12.95 -24.12 -1.87
C LYS A 75 -11.61 -23.84 -2.52
N ALA A 76 -10.99 -24.84 -3.17
CA ALA A 76 -9.75 -24.65 -3.91
C ALA A 76 -9.91 -23.60 -5.01
N ILE A 77 -10.99 -23.69 -5.81
CA ILE A 77 -11.32 -22.70 -6.86
C ILE A 77 -11.48 -21.30 -6.25
N SER A 78 -12.26 -21.15 -5.19
CA SER A 78 -12.45 -19.84 -4.55
C SER A 78 -11.14 -19.23 -4.04
N ILE A 79 -10.21 -20.04 -3.50
CA ILE A 79 -8.90 -19.54 -3.08
C ILE A 79 -8.00 -19.22 -4.28
N LEU A 80 -8.09 -19.99 -5.38
CA LEU A 80 -7.36 -19.68 -6.62
C LEU A 80 -7.80 -18.35 -7.24
N GLU A 81 -9.11 -18.05 -7.25
CA GLU A 81 -9.62 -16.75 -7.71
C GLU A 81 -9.01 -15.61 -6.89
N LYS A 82 -9.05 -15.72 -5.56
CA LYS A 82 -8.41 -14.74 -4.65
C LYS A 82 -6.91 -14.61 -4.90
N LEU A 83 -6.23 -15.74 -5.10
CA LEU A 83 -4.80 -15.78 -5.37
C LEU A 83 -4.46 -15.01 -6.66
N LEU A 84 -5.20 -15.25 -7.75
CA LEU A 84 -4.95 -14.58 -9.03
C LEU A 84 -5.26 -13.08 -8.97
N LEU A 85 -6.29 -12.67 -8.23
CA LEU A 85 -6.59 -11.25 -8.02
C LEU A 85 -5.45 -10.53 -7.29
N MET A 86 -4.68 -11.23 -6.45
CA MET A 86 -3.49 -10.69 -5.77
C MET A 86 -2.21 -10.81 -6.61
N ASN A 87 -2.03 -11.94 -7.28
CA ASN A 87 -0.84 -12.24 -8.08
C ASN A 87 -1.19 -13.17 -9.24
N ASN A 88 -1.44 -12.60 -10.42
CA ASN A 88 -1.77 -13.35 -11.61
C ASN A 88 -0.54 -13.96 -12.31
N THR A 89 0.69 -13.73 -11.82
CA THR A 89 1.92 -14.25 -12.45
C THR A 89 2.17 -15.72 -12.11
N ILE A 90 1.29 -16.36 -11.33
CA ILE A 90 1.41 -17.76 -10.93
C ILE A 90 0.84 -18.64 -12.04
N ASP A 91 1.62 -19.62 -12.51
CA ASP A 91 1.25 -20.55 -13.59
C ASP A 91 0.48 -21.76 -13.03
N ILE A 92 -0.70 -21.52 -12.46
CA ILE A 92 -1.52 -22.53 -11.79
C ILE A 92 -1.90 -23.72 -12.69
N GLU A 93 -1.91 -23.54 -14.00
CA GLU A 93 -2.16 -24.58 -14.99
C GLU A 93 -1.02 -25.60 -15.12
N LYS A 94 0.20 -25.22 -14.71
CA LYS A 94 1.39 -26.09 -14.75
C LYS A 94 1.62 -26.84 -13.44
N GLU A 95 0.92 -26.45 -12.38
CA GLU A 95 1.10 -27.03 -11.05
C GLU A 95 0.34 -28.35 -10.89
N ALA A 96 1.03 -29.37 -10.39
CA ALA A 96 0.48 -30.72 -10.24
C ALA A 96 -0.54 -30.82 -9.10
N ASP A 97 -0.41 -29.98 -8.07
CA ASP A 97 -1.34 -29.97 -6.93
C ASP A 97 -2.79 -29.61 -7.34
N PHE A 98 -2.97 -28.99 -8.52
CA PHE A 98 -4.27 -28.62 -9.07
C PHE A 98 -4.77 -29.55 -10.18
N ASP A 99 -4.10 -30.67 -10.47
CA ASP A 99 -4.49 -31.59 -11.56
C ASP A 99 -5.95 -32.07 -11.44
N SER A 100 -6.46 -32.26 -10.21
CA SER A 100 -7.83 -32.67 -9.93
C SER A 100 -8.90 -31.62 -10.31
N LEU A 101 -8.48 -30.37 -10.54
CA LEU A 101 -9.33 -29.23 -10.90
C LEU A 101 -9.30 -28.94 -12.40
N LYS A 102 -8.22 -29.29 -13.12
CA LYS A 102 -7.97 -28.84 -14.51
C LYS A 102 -9.04 -29.22 -15.52
N SER A 103 -9.81 -30.29 -15.26
CA SER A 103 -10.92 -30.75 -16.11
C SER A 103 -12.29 -30.15 -15.74
N THR A 104 -12.34 -29.26 -14.74
CA THR A 104 -13.59 -28.65 -14.27
C THR A 104 -13.88 -27.35 -15.00
N SER A 105 -15.17 -27.06 -15.23
CA SER A 105 -15.61 -25.81 -15.85
C SER A 105 -15.27 -24.58 -15.00
N GLU A 106 -15.17 -24.78 -13.69
CA GLU A 106 -14.78 -23.79 -12.69
C GLU A 106 -13.31 -23.39 -12.87
N PHE A 107 -12.41 -24.36 -13.07
CA PHE A 107 -11.00 -24.07 -13.32
C PHE A 107 -10.81 -23.33 -14.65
N GLU A 108 -11.61 -23.64 -15.68
CA GLU A 108 -11.59 -22.85 -16.92
C GLU A 108 -11.96 -21.38 -16.68
N LYS A 109 -12.91 -21.08 -15.77
CA LYS A 109 -13.23 -19.69 -15.39
C LYS A 109 -12.06 -19.02 -14.67
N VAL A 110 -11.33 -19.74 -13.82
CA VAL A 110 -10.12 -19.24 -13.15
C VAL A 110 -9.03 -18.90 -14.19
N ILE A 111 -8.83 -19.73 -15.21
CA ILE A 111 -7.89 -19.45 -16.30
C ILE A 111 -8.33 -18.25 -17.14
N ARG A 112 -9.64 -18.10 -17.42
CA ARG A 112 -10.16 -16.89 -18.07
C ARG A 112 -9.89 -15.64 -17.24
N LEU A 113 -10.12 -15.69 -15.92
CA LEU A 113 -9.79 -14.59 -15.01
C LEU A 113 -8.31 -14.21 -15.09
N LYS A 114 -7.39 -15.19 -15.07
CA LYS A 114 -5.95 -14.95 -15.25
C LYS A 114 -5.68 -14.18 -16.55
N SER A 115 -6.24 -14.63 -17.67
CA SER A 115 -6.07 -13.99 -18.99
C SER A 115 -6.67 -12.58 -19.04
N GLU A 116 -7.82 -12.33 -18.42
CA GLU A 116 -8.37 -10.99 -18.32
C GLU A 116 -7.46 -10.06 -17.48
N LEU A 117 -6.89 -10.57 -16.39
CA LEU A 117 -5.93 -9.84 -15.56
C LEU A 117 -4.58 -9.59 -16.27
N GLU A 118 -4.27 -10.26 -17.37
CA GLU A 118 -3.07 -9.96 -18.17
C GLU A 118 -3.27 -8.77 -19.12
N LYS A 119 -4.51 -8.41 -19.44
CA LYS A 119 -4.80 -7.33 -20.38
C LYS A 119 -4.51 -5.97 -19.75
N PRO A 120 -3.70 -5.10 -20.39
CA PRO A 120 -3.47 -3.75 -19.88
C PRO A 120 -4.73 -2.90 -20.00
N ILE A 121 -4.98 -2.08 -18.98
CA ILE A 121 -5.97 -1.00 -19.00
C ILE A 121 -5.20 0.30 -18.74
N GLY A 122 -5.38 1.27 -19.63
CA GLY A 122 -4.68 2.56 -19.57
C GLY A 122 -5.65 3.72 -19.75
N ASN A 123 -6.09 4.34 -18.66
CA ASN A 123 -6.93 5.55 -18.70
C ASN A 123 -6.24 6.78 -18.12
N SER A 124 -5.15 6.62 -17.37
CA SER A 124 -4.29 7.75 -17.00
C SER A 124 -3.27 8.07 -18.10
N GLU A 125 -2.88 9.33 -18.13
CA GLU A 125 -1.93 9.91 -19.07
C GLU A 125 -0.66 10.32 -18.34
N LYS A 126 0.50 10.01 -18.91
CA LYS A 126 1.77 10.54 -18.42
C LYS A 126 1.78 12.06 -18.64
N VAL A 127 2.08 12.81 -17.58
CA VAL A 127 2.21 14.26 -17.60
C VAL A 127 3.66 14.65 -17.87
N ILE A 128 4.57 14.21 -17.00
CA ILE A 128 5.97 14.60 -17.04
C ILE A 128 6.86 13.55 -16.38
N SER A 129 8.16 13.60 -16.66
CA SER A 129 9.19 12.89 -15.90
C SER A 129 10.05 13.89 -15.13
N LEU A 130 10.29 13.64 -13.85
CA LEU A 130 11.19 14.48 -13.05
C LEU A 130 12.64 14.31 -13.50
N THR A 131 13.40 15.40 -13.59
CA THR A 131 14.79 15.35 -14.06
C THR A 131 15.75 14.70 -13.06
N GLU A 132 15.40 14.71 -11.77
CA GLU A 132 16.19 14.09 -10.71
C GLU A 132 15.93 12.57 -10.65
N LYS A 133 16.65 11.79 -11.46
CA LYS A 133 16.43 10.34 -11.62
C LYS A 133 16.36 9.58 -10.30
N ASN A 134 17.33 9.79 -9.42
CA ASN A 134 17.42 9.10 -8.13
C ASN A 134 16.61 9.77 -7.00
N LEU A 135 15.66 10.64 -7.35
CA LEU A 135 14.58 10.99 -6.44
C LEU A 135 13.70 9.76 -6.25
N HIS A 136 13.40 9.43 -4.99
CA HIS A 136 12.44 8.39 -4.63
C HIS A 136 11.15 9.06 -4.13
N PRO A 137 10.24 9.51 -5.01
CA PRO A 137 9.03 10.18 -4.58
C PRO A 137 8.01 9.18 -4.02
N GLU A 138 7.37 9.56 -2.92
CA GLU A 138 6.31 8.76 -2.31
C GLU A 138 4.97 9.51 -2.31
N GLY A 139 5.03 10.83 -2.10
CA GLY A 139 3.88 11.72 -2.04
C GLY A 139 4.10 12.99 -2.85
N LEU A 140 2.99 13.63 -3.20
CA LEU A 140 2.97 14.87 -3.94
C LEU A 140 1.84 15.79 -3.49
N ILE A 141 2.08 17.10 -3.56
CA ILE A 141 1.02 18.11 -3.39
C ILE A 141 1.20 19.27 -4.36
N TYR A 142 0.15 20.07 -4.48
CA TYR A 142 0.17 21.36 -5.15
C TYR A 142 -0.19 22.45 -4.16
N LEU A 143 0.61 23.52 -4.12
CA LEU A 143 0.37 24.73 -3.36
C LEU A 143 -0.24 25.79 -4.29
N PRO A 144 -1.58 25.98 -4.29
CA PRO A 144 -2.22 26.87 -5.25
C PRO A 144 -1.86 28.35 -5.08
N LYS A 145 -1.53 28.83 -3.87
CA LYS A 145 -1.14 30.25 -3.71
C LYS A 145 0.18 30.59 -4.40
N THR A 146 1.15 29.69 -4.34
CA THR A 146 2.46 29.87 -4.98
C THR A 146 2.57 29.17 -6.33
N LYS A 147 1.51 28.45 -6.74
CA LYS A 147 1.46 27.59 -7.93
C LYS A 147 2.63 26.60 -8.00
N THR A 148 2.99 26.02 -6.85
CA THR A 148 4.18 25.16 -6.72
C THR A 148 3.77 23.71 -6.55
N TRP A 149 4.32 22.84 -7.38
CA TRP A 149 4.24 21.40 -7.16
C TRP A 149 5.39 20.93 -6.29
N LEU A 150 5.09 20.09 -5.31
CA LEU A 150 6.05 19.50 -4.41
C LEU A 150 5.99 17.97 -4.50
N ALA A 151 7.16 17.33 -4.47
CA ALA A 151 7.30 15.88 -4.38
C ALA A 151 8.23 15.53 -3.22
N SER A 152 7.92 14.45 -2.50
CA SER A 152 8.75 13.96 -1.40
C SER A 152 9.96 13.17 -1.89
N SER A 153 10.85 12.79 -0.97
CA SER A 153 11.90 11.85 -1.25
C SER A 153 12.20 10.96 -0.05
N ILE A 154 11.96 9.66 -0.21
CA ILE A 154 12.37 8.65 0.77
C ILE A 154 13.89 8.64 0.88
N ARG A 155 14.58 8.41 -0.24
CA ARG A 155 16.03 8.27 -0.29
C ARG A 155 16.76 9.53 0.19
N LYS A 156 16.36 10.69 -0.34
CA LYS A 156 17.11 11.93 -0.14
C LYS A 156 16.64 12.74 1.06
N LYS A 157 15.58 12.29 1.77
CA LYS A 157 15.09 12.93 3.00
C LYS A 157 14.77 14.42 2.79
N LYS A 158 14.16 14.72 1.65
CA LYS A 158 13.92 16.09 1.21
C LYS A 158 12.58 16.22 0.50
N ILE A 159 12.18 17.46 0.28
CA ILE A 159 11.07 17.84 -0.58
C ILE A 159 11.65 18.65 -1.72
N VAL A 160 11.30 18.28 -2.96
CA VAL A 160 11.65 19.05 -4.16
C VAL A 160 10.44 19.82 -4.66
N ALA A 161 10.66 21.04 -5.12
CA ALA A 161 9.74 21.71 -6.01
C ALA A 161 10.09 21.33 -7.45
N PHE A 162 9.09 21.13 -8.30
CA PHE A 162 9.34 20.82 -9.70
C PHE A 162 8.47 21.65 -10.64
N ASP A 163 9.03 21.95 -11.81
CA ASP A 163 8.30 22.57 -12.91
C ASP A 163 7.41 21.52 -13.61
N PHE A 164 6.11 21.80 -13.70
CA PHE A 164 5.12 20.85 -14.21
C PHE A 164 5.19 20.62 -15.73
N THR A 165 5.97 21.43 -16.45
CA THR A 165 6.11 21.35 -17.91
C THR A 165 7.39 20.61 -18.32
N THR A 166 8.48 20.85 -17.60
CA THR A 166 9.83 20.35 -17.90
C THR A 166 10.28 19.24 -16.95
N GLY A 167 9.64 19.10 -15.79
CA GLY A 167 10.03 18.16 -14.74
C GLY A 167 11.29 18.59 -13.98
N GLN A 168 11.82 19.79 -14.23
CA GLN A 168 13.02 20.27 -13.58
C GLN A 168 12.80 20.40 -12.07
N CYS A 169 13.61 19.67 -11.29
CA CYS A 169 13.56 19.69 -9.83
C CYS A 169 14.48 20.76 -9.24
N SER A 170 14.08 21.29 -8.08
CA SER A 170 14.88 22.15 -7.21
C SER A 170 14.57 21.83 -5.76
N ASP A 171 15.56 21.98 -4.87
CA ASP A 171 15.36 21.71 -3.45
C ASP A 171 14.42 22.74 -2.84
N TRP A 172 13.32 22.25 -2.24
CA TRP A 172 12.37 23.08 -1.50
C TRP A 172 12.62 22.97 0.01
N PHE A 173 12.93 21.78 0.52
CA PHE A 173 13.26 21.56 1.93
C PHE A 173 14.21 20.37 2.08
N THR A 174 15.30 20.52 2.84
CA THR A 174 16.39 19.52 2.97
C THR A 174 16.79 19.23 4.42
N GLU A 175 16.06 19.76 5.41
CA GLU A 175 16.40 19.65 6.84
C GLU A 175 15.67 18.49 7.55
N SER A 176 15.22 17.47 6.81
CA SER A 176 14.62 16.27 7.42
C SER A 176 15.69 15.36 7.99
N ASN A 177 15.45 14.79 9.18
CA ASN A 177 16.32 13.75 9.73
C ASN A 177 16.11 12.42 9.00
N PHE A 178 14.88 12.16 8.56
CA PHE A 178 14.41 10.88 8.05
C PHE A 178 13.78 10.98 6.65
N SER A 179 13.45 9.83 6.06
CA SER A 179 12.73 9.75 4.78
C SER A 179 11.44 10.55 4.82
N VAL A 180 11.17 11.30 3.76
CA VAL A 180 9.94 12.08 3.64
C VAL A 180 8.94 11.26 2.84
N PHE A 181 7.80 10.94 3.44
CA PHE A 181 6.73 10.13 2.83
C PHE A 181 5.65 11.03 2.24
N ALA A 182 4.72 11.46 3.09
CA ALA A 182 3.57 12.28 2.73
C ALA A 182 3.70 13.72 3.20
N MET A 183 2.93 14.61 2.58
CA MET A 183 2.84 16.00 2.99
C MET A 183 1.44 16.57 2.72
N LYS A 184 1.03 17.56 3.52
CA LYS A 184 -0.24 18.26 3.36
C LYS A 184 -0.15 19.68 3.90
N SER A 185 -0.59 20.67 3.13
CA SER A 185 -0.69 22.04 3.61
C SER A 185 -1.92 22.23 4.49
N ASP A 186 -1.84 23.16 5.43
CA ASP A 186 -3.05 23.70 6.06
C ASP A 186 -3.88 24.53 5.06
N ALA A 187 -5.15 24.76 5.37
CA ALA A 187 -6.09 25.45 4.46
C ALA A 187 -5.64 26.88 4.09
N LYS A 188 -4.78 27.50 4.92
CA LYS A 188 -4.25 28.84 4.68
C LYS A 188 -2.89 28.82 3.98
N GLU A 189 -2.31 27.65 3.70
CA GLU A 189 -0.95 27.48 3.22
C GLU A 189 0.09 28.28 4.04
N ASN A 190 -0.12 28.34 5.35
CA ASN A 190 0.89 28.88 6.28
C ASN A 190 1.90 27.78 6.61
N TYR A 191 1.40 26.56 6.85
CA TYR A 191 2.22 25.43 7.26
C TYR A 191 2.05 24.24 6.32
N LEU A 192 3.17 23.58 6.05
CA LEU A 192 3.25 22.26 5.45
C LEU A 192 3.49 21.24 6.56
N TRP A 193 2.61 20.26 6.67
CA TRP A 193 2.76 19.12 7.56
C TRP A 193 3.36 17.95 6.79
N VAL A 194 4.33 17.27 7.37
CA VAL A 194 5.12 16.24 6.68
C VAL A 194 5.27 15.00 7.56
N ALA A 195 4.91 13.83 7.02
CA ALA A 195 5.13 12.55 7.65
C ALA A 195 6.52 12.03 7.26
N THR A 196 7.29 11.58 8.26
CA THR A 196 8.63 11.06 8.04
C THR A 196 8.90 9.83 8.90
N ALA A 197 9.73 8.93 8.39
CA ALA A 197 10.18 7.75 9.12
C ALA A 197 11.58 7.34 8.68
N ALA A 198 12.36 6.75 9.58
CA ALA A 198 13.67 6.22 9.26
C ALA A 198 13.53 4.96 8.42
N MET A 199 14.05 5.00 7.19
CA MET A 199 14.00 3.87 6.27
C MET A 199 15.41 3.45 5.85
N PRO A 200 15.70 2.15 5.73
CA PRO A 200 16.99 1.67 5.24
C PRO A 200 17.40 2.23 3.87
N GLU A 201 16.42 2.57 3.02
CA GLU A 201 16.60 3.14 1.68
C GLU A 201 17.13 4.59 1.70
N MET A 202 17.08 5.25 2.86
CA MET A 202 17.47 6.65 3.04
C MET A 202 18.99 6.84 3.13
N LEU A 203 19.47 7.98 2.63
CA LEU A 203 20.87 8.36 2.77
C LEU A 203 21.19 8.63 4.25
N GLY A 204 22.24 7.99 4.74
CA GLY A 204 22.70 8.09 6.13
C GLY A 204 21.84 7.32 7.12
N PHE A 205 21.11 6.28 6.68
CA PHE A 205 20.48 5.34 7.61
C PHE A 205 21.53 4.69 8.52
N SER A 206 21.19 4.55 9.79
CA SER A 206 21.91 3.69 10.72
C SER A 206 20.90 2.87 11.51
N LYS A 207 21.33 1.73 12.06
CA LYS A 207 20.43 0.82 12.77
C LYS A 207 19.83 1.45 14.02
N GLU A 208 20.52 2.42 14.63
CA GLU A 208 20.03 3.19 15.78
C GLU A 208 18.87 4.14 15.42
N MET A 209 18.59 4.33 14.13
CA MET A 209 17.43 5.10 13.65
C MET A 209 16.22 4.20 13.41
N GLU A 210 16.37 2.89 13.38
CA GLU A 210 15.29 1.95 13.06
C GLU A 210 14.06 2.20 13.94
N GLY A 211 12.91 2.37 13.28
CA GLY A 211 11.61 2.61 13.93
C GLY A 211 11.41 4.02 14.52
N LYS A 212 12.35 4.95 14.30
CA LYS A 212 12.14 6.38 14.58
C LYS A 212 11.30 7.03 13.49
N ALA A 213 10.36 7.86 13.90
CA ALA A 213 9.53 8.65 13.00
C ALA A 213 9.29 10.05 13.57
N GLU A 214 8.95 11.01 12.72
CA GLU A 214 8.49 12.31 13.18
C GLU A 214 7.47 12.91 12.22
N VAL A 215 6.58 13.75 12.76
CA VAL A 215 5.84 14.70 11.95
C VAL A 215 6.54 16.05 12.02
N LEU A 216 6.73 16.70 10.87
CA LEU A 216 7.25 18.05 10.79
C LEU A 216 6.11 19.04 10.53
N LYS A 217 6.18 20.19 11.18
CA LYS A 217 5.40 21.38 10.83
C LYS A 217 6.38 22.42 10.28
N ILE A 218 6.27 22.75 9.00
CA ILE A 218 7.19 23.63 8.28
C ILE A 218 6.44 24.90 7.88
N ASP A 219 6.99 26.08 8.17
CA ASP A 219 6.48 27.35 7.64
C ASP A 219 6.74 27.40 6.13
N ILE A 220 5.69 27.50 5.32
CA ILE A 220 5.80 27.45 3.84
C ILE A 220 6.59 28.63 3.29
N ARG A 221 6.49 29.81 3.92
CA ARG A 221 7.13 31.04 3.45
C ARG A 221 8.63 31.01 3.72
N THR A 222 9.03 30.64 4.93
CA THR A 222 10.45 30.61 5.33
C THR A 222 11.12 29.28 5.05
N ARG A 223 10.34 28.23 4.75
CA ARG A 223 10.78 26.84 4.56
C ARG A 223 11.54 26.28 5.77
N LYS A 224 11.21 26.80 6.96
CA LYS A 224 11.85 26.41 8.22
C LYS A 224 10.90 25.57 9.05
N ILE A 225 11.47 24.60 9.75
CA ILE A 225 10.73 23.79 10.70
C ILE A 225 10.34 24.68 11.87
N VAL A 226 9.04 24.78 12.13
CA VAL A 226 8.52 25.48 13.31
C VAL A 226 8.28 24.51 14.47
N LYS A 227 8.04 23.24 14.18
CA LYS A 227 7.86 22.20 15.20
C LYS A 227 8.13 20.80 14.67
N ARG A 228 8.62 19.94 15.56
CA ARG A 228 8.82 18.50 15.36
C ARG A 228 7.98 17.73 16.36
N PHE A 229 7.46 16.58 15.95
CA PHE A 229 6.70 15.64 16.77
C PHE A 229 7.37 14.26 16.66
N PRO A 230 8.48 14.04 17.40
CA PRO A 230 9.25 12.80 17.30
C PRO A 230 8.57 11.65 18.03
N MET A 231 8.77 10.44 17.51
CA MET A 231 8.31 9.19 18.07
C MET A 231 9.42 8.13 17.97
N GLU A 232 9.55 7.36 19.04
CA GLU A 232 10.54 6.29 19.22
C GLU A 232 9.80 4.96 19.36
N GLY A 233 10.36 3.87 18.83
CA GLY A 233 9.69 2.57 18.85
C GLY A 233 9.79 1.90 17.49
N ASN A 234 8.69 1.37 16.99
CA ASN A 234 8.59 0.73 15.68
C ASN A 234 7.66 1.52 14.77
N HIS A 235 7.95 2.81 14.55
CA HIS A 235 7.04 3.73 13.85
C HIS A 235 7.43 3.92 12.39
N VAL A 236 6.42 3.94 11.52
CA VAL A 236 6.57 4.33 10.11
C VAL A 236 5.37 5.19 9.70
N PHE A 237 5.53 6.51 9.78
CA PHE A 237 4.50 7.47 9.36
C PHE A 237 4.46 7.58 7.83
N GLY A 238 3.51 6.84 7.24
CA GLY A 238 3.39 6.70 5.78
C GLY A 238 2.50 7.76 5.13
N ASP A 239 1.43 8.18 5.79
CA ASP A 239 0.52 9.20 5.26
C ASP A 239 -0.02 10.13 6.35
N LEU A 240 -0.48 11.33 5.95
CA LEU A 240 -1.18 12.25 6.83
C LEU A 240 -2.26 13.07 6.11
N ILE A 241 -3.27 13.47 6.87
CA ILE A 241 -4.34 14.35 6.40
C ILE A 241 -4.73 15.37 7.47
N LEU A 242 -5.27 16.51 7.05
CA LEU A 242 -5.78 17.55 7.94
C LEU A 242 -7.29 17.64 7.87
N ASP A 243 -7.93 17.86 9.02
CA ASP A 243 -9.32 18.30 9.07
C ASP A 243 -9.45 19.82 8.86
N LYS A 244 -10.68 20.31 8.67
CA LYS A 244 -11.01 21.73 8.47
C LYS A 244 -10.65 22.61 9.67
N SER A 245 -10.45 22.02 10.85
CA SER A 245 -9.98 22.71 12.06
C SER A 245 -8.46 22.75 12.18
N GLY A 246 -7.73 22.11 11.25
CA GLY A 246 -6.28 22.07 11.24
C GLY A 246 -5.68 20.99 12.15
N ASN A 247 -6.48 20.03 12.62
CA ASN A 247 -5.92 18.86 13.30
C ASN A 247 -5.34 17.90 12.25
N VAL A 248 -4.19 17.32 12.55
CA VAL A 248 -3.49 16.38 11.68
C VAL A 248 -3.80 14.96 12.13
N TYR A 249 -4.07 14.06 11.19
CA TYR A 249 -4.22 12.63 11.42
C TYR A 249 -3.13 11.93 10.63
N VAL A 250 -2.44 10.98 11.26
CA VAL A 250 -1.21 10.36 10.73
C VAL A 250 -1.38 8.85 10.82
N SER A 251 -1.21 8.16 9.70
CA SER A 251 -1.19 6.70 9.68
C SER A 251 0.19 6.18 10.04
N ASP A 252 0.22 5.09 10.80
CA ASP A 252 1.46 4.41 11.19
C ASP A 252 1.42 2.95 10.76
N SER A 253 2.29 2.60 9.82
CA SER A 253 2.39 1.23 9.29
C SER A 253 3.21 0.30 10.17
N GLY A 254 4.03 0.84 11.07
CA GLY A 254 4.86 0.07 12.00
C GLY A 254 4.13 -0.24 13.31
N GLU A 255 3.25 0.66 13.74
CA GLU A 255 2.32 0.44 14.85
C GLU A 255 0.91 0.76 14.37
N ALA A 256 0.08 -0.26 14.03
CA ALA A 256 -1.24 -0.09 13.41
C ALA A 256 -2.22 0.80 14.21
N LYS A 257 -1.99 2.11 14.15
CA LYS A 257 -2.59 3.18 14.92
C LYS A 257 -2.69 4.42 14.05
N ILE A 258 -3.67 5.25 14.36
CA ILE A 258 -3.75 6.61 13.85
C ILE A 258 -3.44 7.57 14.99
N TYR A 259 -2.46 8.43 14.77
CA TYR A 259 -2.15 9.53 15.67
C TYR A 259 -2.89 10.79 15.24
N ARG A 260 -3.23 11.64 16.21
CA ARG A 260 -3.78 12.97 15.97
C ARG A 260 -2.91 14.03 16.63
N ILE A 261 -2.62 15.09 15.88
CA ILE A 261 -2.00 16.32 16.39
C ILE A 261 -3.09 17.38 16.48
N SER A 262 -3.38 17.84 17.69
CA SER A 262 -4.31 18.93 17.97
C SER A 262 -3.71 19.85 19.01
N ASN A 263 -3.86 21.16 18.83
CA ASN A 263 -3.21 22.17 19.68
C ASN A 263 -1.74 21.83 19.93
N ASP A 264 -1.06 21.40 18.87
CA ASP A 264 0.37 21.19 18.90
C ASP A 264 0.80 20.07 19.89
N VAL A 265 -0.12 19.13 20.18
CA VAL A 265 0.09 17.90 20.98
C VAL A 265 -0.30 16.68 20.14
N MET A 266 0.60 15.71 20.04
CA MET A 266 0.37 14.42 19.37
C MET A 266 -0.13 13.38 20.37
N SER A 267 -1.18 12.64 20.00
CA SER A 267 -1.75 11.57 20.82
C SER A 267 -2.34 10.46 19.94
N VAL A 268 -2.52 9.26 20.50
CA VAL A 268 -3.22 8.17 19.79
C VAL A 268 -4.70 8.55 19.67
N TRP A 269 -5.21 8.58 18.45
CA TRP A 269 -6.63 8.82 18.16
C TRP A 269 -7.40 7.52 17.96
N LEU A 270 -6.76 6.53 17.32
CA LEU A 270 -7.33 5.21 17.08
C LEU A 270 -6.24 4.14 17.18
N ASP A 271 -6.54 3.06 17.90
CA ASP A 271 -5.69 1.88 17.98
C ASP A 271 -6.38 0.71 17.27
N LEU A 272 -5.74 0.19 16.23
CA LEU A 272 -6.22 -0.94 15.42
C LEU A 272 -5.29 -2.16 15.54
N LYS A 273 -4.33 -2.20 16.47
CA LYS A 273 -3.35 -3.28 16.57
C LYS A 273 -3.94 -4.69 16.66
N SER A 274 -5.11 -4.82 17.27
CA SER A 274 -5.79 -6.12 17.41
C SER A 274 -6.55 -6.55 16.16
N GLU A 275 -6.70 -5.68 15.16
CA GLU A 275 -7.50 -5.94 13.98
C GLU A 275 -6.87 -5.54 12.65
N ALA A 276 -5.81 -4.74 12.63
CA ALA A 276 -5.08 -4.31 11.44
C ALA A 276 -3.61 -4.73 11.53
N PHE A 277 -2.89 -4.63 10.42
CA PHE A 277 -1.53 -5.12 10.27
C PHE A 277 -0.54 -4.02 9.90
N ASN A 278 -0.90 -3.17 8.94
CA ASN A 278 0.01 -2.23 8.30
C ASN A 278 -0.83 -1.11 7.65
N LEU A 279 -1.05 -0.02 8.39
CA LEU A 279 -1.89 1.10 7.94
C LEU A 279 -1.13 1.97 6.94
N GLN A 280 -1.77 2.33 5.83
CA GLN A 280 -1.20 3.06 4.70
C GLN A 280 -1.95 4.37 4.47
N GLY A 281 -2.53 4.57 3.28
CA GLY A 281 -3.25 5.78 2.91
C GLY A 281 -4.45 6.11 3.82
N ILE A 282 -4.67 7.41 4.03
CA ILE A 282 -5.71 7.92 4.92
C ILE A 282 -6.46 9.08 4.26
N THR A 283 -7.79 9.05 4.31
CA THR A 283 -8.60 10.10 3.69
C THR A 283 -9.94 10.33 4.37
N PHE A 284 -10.42 11.58 4.37
CA PHE A 284 -11.76 11.93 4.86
C PHE A 284 -12.78 11.84 3.73
N ASN A 285 -14.05 11.60 4.08
CA ASN A 285 -15.13 12.01 3.18
C ASN A 285 -15.26 13.54 3.11
N GLU A 286 -16.04 14.05 2.15
CA GLU A 286 -16.27 15.49 1.93
C GLU A 286 -16.68 16.27 3.20
N LYS A 287 -17.54 15.64 4.02
CA LYS A 287 -18.07 16.21 5.27
C LYS A 287 -17.09 16.09 6.44
N GLN A 288 -16.00 15.33 6.30
CA GLN A 288 -15.08 14.95 7.38
C GLN A 288 -15.79 14.30 8.58
N SER A 289 -16.93 13.66 8.32
CA SER A 289 -17.65 12.86 9.31
C SER A 289 -17.08 11.44 9.40
N LYS A 290 -16.35 11.01 8.37
CA LYS A 290 -15.73 9.70 8.28
C LYS A 290 -14.30 9.78 7.81
N LEU A 291 -13.48 8.90 8.38
CA LEU A 291 -12.10 8.65 7.99
C LEU A 291 -12.01 7.24 7.41
N TYR A 292 -11.44 7.12 6.21
CA TYR A 292 -11.07 5.85 5.60
C TYR A 292 -9.58 5.64 5.76
N ILE A 293 -9.22 4.43 6.16
CA ILE A 293 -7.84 4.05 6.42
C ILE A 293 -7.60 2.76 5.65
N ALA A 294 -6.62 2.78 4.75
CA ALA A 294 -6.14 1.59 4.09
C ALA A 294 -5.24 0.78 5.03
N ASP A 295 -5.40 -0.53 5.02
CA ASP A 295 -4.48 -1.51 5.54
C ASP A 295 -3.96 -2.37 4.39
N TYR A 296 -2.64 -2.54 4.33
CA TYR A 296 -1.98 -3.19 3.21
C TYR A 296 -2.38 -4.66 3.02
N LEU A 297 -2.93 -5.32 4.05
CA LEU A 297 -3.31 -6.73 4.00
C LEU A 297 -4.82 -6.96 4.15
N LYS A 298 -5.51 -6.09 4.89
CA LYS A 298 -6.90 -6.31 5.31
C LYS A 298 -7.93 -5.48 4.54
N GLY A 299 -7.50 -4.47 3.77
CA GLY A 299 -8.40 -3.64 2.97
C GLY A 299 -8.63 -2.29 3.61
N ILE A 300 -9.85 -1.75 3.54
CA ILE A 300 -10.14 -0.39 4.03
C ILE A 300 -11.08 -0.47 5.23
N VAL A 301 -10.73 0.21 6.33
CA VAL A 301 -11.64 0.46 7.44
C VAL A 301 -12.20 1.86 7.33
N VAL A 302 -13.51 1.99 7.55
CA VAL A 302 -14.20 3.27 7.68
C VAL A 302 -14.53 3.53 9.15
N VAL A 303 -14.25 4.73 9.63
CA VAL A 303 -14.39 5.13 11.04
C VAL A 303 -15.17 6.43 11.14
N ASP A 304 -16.20 6.48 11.96
CA ASP A 304 -16.90 7.73 12.25
C ASP A 304 -16.01 8.63 13.14
N VAL A 305 -15.71 9.85 12.67
CA VAL A 305 -14.66 10.71 13.26
C VAL A 305 -14.97 11.11 14.71
N ASN A 306 -16.25 11.27 15.04
CA ASN A 306 -16.72 11.66 16.38
C ASN A 306 -16.91 10.46 17.32
N ASN A 307 -16.85 9.22 16.81
CA ASN A 307 -16.97 8.02 17.61
C ASN A 307 -16.21 6.86 16.95
N THR A 308 -14.96 6.69 17.36
CA THR A 308 -14.04 5.69 16.78
C THR A 308 -14.49 4.24 17.02
N HIS A 309 -15.40 3.99 17.96
CA HIS A 309 -16.01 2.66 18.14
C HIS A 309 -16.99 2.30 17.04
N ASN A 310 -17.56 3.29 16.35
CA ASN A 310 -18.41 3.07 15.19
C ASN A 310 -17.55 3.02 13.93
N ARG A 311 -17.06 1.82 13.64
CA ARG A 311 -16.22 1.52 12.49
C ARG A 311 -16.53 0.14 11.92
N ASN A 312 -16.28 -0.05 10.64
CA ASN A 312 -16.35 -1.35 9.99
C ASN A 312 -15.30 -1.46 8.88
N TRP A 313 -14.83 -2.68 8.64
CA TRP A 313 -14.07 -2.99 7.44
C TRP A 313 -15.04 -3.01 6.25
N LEU A 314 -14.62 -2.42 5.13
CA LEU A 314 -15.40 -2.44 3.90
C LEU A 314 -15.31 -3.82 3.27
N ASP A 315 -16.45 -4.36 2.86
CA ASP A 315 -16.50 -5.54 2.00
C ASP A 315 -16.16 -5.16 0.56
N PHE A 316 -15.35 -5.99 -0.09
CA PHE A 316 -14.91 -5.78 -1.47
C PHE A 316 -15.71 -6.67 -2.42
N PRO A 317 -16.06 -6.17 -3.62
CA PRO A 317 -16.57 -7.00 -4.70
C PRO A 317 -15.65 -8.20 -4.97
N LYS A 318 -16.24 -9.36 -5.27
CA LYS A 318 -15.50 -10.64 -5.42
C LYS A 318 -14.44 -10.59 -6.51
N GLU A 319 -14.61 -9.71 -7.48
CA GLU A 319 -13.74 -9.48 -8.63
C GLU A 319 -12.54 -8.58 -8.30
N THR A 320 -12.40 -8.16 -7.04
CA THR A 320 -11.31 -7.31 -6.54
C THR A 320 -10.63 -7.95 -5.32
N THR A 321 -9.60 -7.30 -4.78
CA THR A 321 -8.90 -7.79 -3.60
C THR A 321 -8.75 -6.69 -2.57
N VAL A 322 -8.73 -7.10 -1.31
CA VAL A 322 -8.41 -6.25 -0.16
C VAL A 322 -6.91 -5.95 -0.07
N LYS A 323 -6.07 -6.76 -0.73
CA LYS A 323 -4.61 -6.71 -0.60
C LYS A 323 -4.01 -5.49 -1.31
N GLY A 324 -2.99 -4.92 -0.65
CA GLY A 324 -1.95 -4.13 -1.28
C GLY A 324 -2.39 -2.70 -1.57
N ILE A 325 -3.35 -2.18 -0.81
CA ILE A 325 -3.81 -0.80 -0.90
C ILE A 325 -2.81 0.07 -0.17
N ASP A 326 -2.19 0.96 -0.93
CA ASP A 326 -1.19 1.91 -0.43
C ASP A 326 -1.81 3.31 -0.38
N GLY A 327 -1.73 4.08 -1.47
CA GLY A 327 -2.38 5.38 -1.59
C GLY A 327 -3.92 5.27 -1.61
N LEU A 328 -4.57 6.16 -0.85
CA LEU A 328 -6.03 6.24 -0.76
C LEU A 328 -6.48 7.70 -0.73
N VAL A 329 -7.33 8.10 -1.68
CA VAL A 329 -7.92 9.46 -1.72
C VAL A 329 -9.40 9.42 -2.00
N PHE A 330 -10.15 10.34 -1.42
CA PHE A 330 -11.59 10.45 -1.58
C PHE A 330 -11.96 11.59 -2.54
N HIS A 331 -12.98 11.35 -3.38
CA HIS A 331 -13.65 12.42 -4.14
C HIS A 331 -15.12 12.09 -4.34
N GLU A 332 -15.98 13.06 -4.03
CA GLU A 332 -17.44 12.99 -4.07
C GLU A 332 -18.05 11.83 -3.27
N ASN A 333 -18.19 10.66 -3.86
CA ASN A 333 -18.73 9.45 -3.25
C ASN A 333 -17.90 8.21 -3.61
N SER A 334 -16.63 8.42 -3.94
CA SER A 334 -15.71 7.37 -4.36
C SER A 334 -14.37 7.45 -3.62
N LEU A 335 -13.78 6.27 -3.40
CA LEU A 335 -12.39 6.11 -2.99
C LEU A 335 -11.56 5.74 -4.21
N PHE A 336 -10.44 6.41 -4.41
CA PHE A 336 -9.44 6.09 -5.42
C PHE A 336 -8.25 5.47 -4.70
N ALA A 337 -7.95 4.22 -5.05
CA ALA A 337 -6.96 3.39 -4.39
C ALA A 337 -5.84 3.03 -5.35
N ILE A 338 -4.60 3.15 -4.87
CA ILE A 338 -3.42 2.59 -5.52
C ILE A 338 -3.18 1.21 -4.94
N HIS A 339 -3.31 0.18 -5.77
CA HIS A 339 -2.96 -1.19 -5.41
C HIS A 339 -1.58 -1.52 -5.98
N ASN A 340 -0.52 -1.32 -5.20
CA ASN A 340 0.85 -1.68 -5.57
C ASN A 340 1.30 -3.04 -5.00
N GLY A 341 0.66 -3.53 -3.93
CA GLY A 341 0.95 -4.83 -3.32
C GLY A 341 0.38 -6.04 -4.07
N VAL A 342 0.02 -5.85 -5.33
CA VAL A 342 -0.61 -6.84 -6.21
C VAL A 342 0.12 -6.90 -7.53
N LYS A 343 0.05 -8.05 -8.19
CA LYS A 343 0.61 -8.25 -9.53
C LYS A 343 -0.51 -8.71 -10.47
N PRO A 344 -0.85 -7.92 -11.51
CA PRO A 344 -0.22 -6.65 -11.87
C PRO A 344 -0.75 -5.49 -11.01
N ILE A 345 0.03 -4.41 -10.96
CA ILE A 345 -0.31 -3.16 -10.26
C ILE A 345 -1.52 -2.51 -10.93
N ARG A 346 -2.35 -1.83 -10.13
CA ARG A 346 -3.56 -1.17 -10.63
C ARG A 346 -3.97 0.05 -9.80
N VAL A 347 -4.65 0.96 -10.47
CA VAL A 347 -5.34 2.12 -9.88
C VAL A 347 -6.83 1.86 -10.04
N ILE A 348 -7.57 1.90 -8.93
CA ILE A 348 -8.99 1.52 -8.90
C ILE A 348 -9.81 2.62 -8.24
N GLN A 349 -11.01 2.87 -8.77
CA GLN A 349 -12.07 3.63 -8.13
C GLN A 349 -13.07 2.66 -7.48
N TYR A 350 -13.38 2.86 -6.21
CA TYR A 350 -14.46 2.21 -5.47
C TYR A 350 -15.56 3.22 -5.20
N THR A 351 -16.75 3.01 -5.78
CA THR A 351 -17.93 3.81 -5.48
C THR A 351 -18.53 3.31 -4.18
N LEU A 352 -18.87 4.23 -3.28
CA LEU A 352 -19.50 3.91 -2.00
C LEU A 352 -21.03 3.95 -2.10
N ASN A 353 -21.70 3.21 -1.23
CA ASN A 353 -23.14 3.33 -1.06
C ASN A 353 -23.53 4.72 -0.47
N GLN A 354 -24.84 5.02 -0.41
CA GLN A 354 -25.33 6.34 0.06
C GLN A 354 -24.90 6.68 1.49
N ASN A 355 -24.86 5.67 2.37
CA ASN A 355 -24.43 5.86 3.75
C ASN A 355 -22.91 5.86 3.87
N GLN A 356 -22.14 5.71 2.79
CA GLN A 356 -20.69 5.65 2.73
C GLN A 356 -20.05 4.72 3.78
N LYS A 357 -20.57 3.50 3.91
CA LYS A 357 -20.00 2.44 4.78
C LYS A 357 -19.78 1.11 4.06
N GLU A 358 -20.11 1.04 2.77
CA GLU A 358 -19.91 -0.14 1.93
C GLU A 358 -19.49 0.29 0.52
N ILE A 359 -18.75 -0.58 -0.18
CA ILE A 359 -18.43 -0.42 -1.58
C ILE A 359 -19.60 -0.97 -2.40
N SER A 360 -20.23 -0.13 -3.23
CA SER A 360 -21.36 -0.52 -4.08
C SER A 360 -20.91 -1.03 -5.45
N SER A 361 -19.80 -0.52 -5.97
CA SER A 361 -19.24 -0.89 -7.26
C SER A 361 -17.78 -0.45 -7.36
N PHE A 362 -17.08 -0.92 -8.39
CA PHE A 362 -15.71 -0.50 -8.66
C PHE A 362 -15.48 -0.30 -10.15
N LYS A 363 -14.43 0.45 -10.48
CA LYS A 363 -13.92 0.66 -11.83
C LYS A 363 -12.40 0.64 -11.81
N ILE A 364 -11.80 -0.20 -12.64
CA ILE A 364 -10.36 -0.18 -12.86
C ILE A 364 -10.02 1.02 -13.74
N ILE A 365 -9.14 1.89 -13.24
CA ILE A 365 -8.65 3.07 -13.97
C ILE A 365 -7.44 2.67 -14.81
N ASP A 366 -6.44 2.09 -14.17
CA ASP A 366 -5.26 1.55 -14.83
C ASP A 366 -4.94 0.18 -14.27
N HIS A 367 -4.40 -0.70 -15.09
CA HIS A 367 -4.04 -2.06 -14.71
C HIS A 367 -3.00 -2.61 -15.67
N ASN A 368 -1.98 -3.29 -15.12
CA ASN A 368 -0.90 -3.91 -15.91
C ASN A 368 -0.22 -2.97 -16.91
N ARG A 369 -0.01 -1.72 -16.51
CA ARG A 369 0.79 -0.74 -17.25
C ARG A 369 2.27 -1.10 -17.11
N SER A 370 3.01 -1.16 -18.23
CA SER A 370 4.44 -1.45 -18.21
C SER A 370 5.26 -0.33 -17.57
N GLU A 371 4.73 0.91 -17.55
CA GLU A 371 5.34 2.07 -16.91
C GLU A 371 5.15 2.11 -15.40
N PHE A 372 4.32 1.21 -14.83
CA PHE A 372 4.00 1.19 -13.41
C PHE A 372 4.98 0.28 -12.67
N ASP A 373 5.72 0.88 -11.75
CA ASP A 373 6.69 0.21 -10.90
C ASP A 373 6.61 0.75 -9.48
N GLU A 374 5.71 0.19 -8.67
CA GLU A 374 5.46 0.63 -7.29
C GLU A 374 4.97 2.09 -7.20
N PRO A 375 3.84 2.46 -7.83
CA PRO A 375 3.16 3.72 -7.48
C PRO A 375 2.79 3.70 -6.00
N ALA A 376 2.91 4.84 -5.31
CA ALA A 376 2.67 4.93 -3.88
C ALA A 376 1.42 5.76 -3.56
N LEU A 377 1.59 7.03 -3.14
CA LEU A 377 0.48 7.91 -2.80
C LEU A 377 -0.06 8.67 -4.01
N ALA A 378 -1.30 9.15 -3.88
CA ALA A 378 -1.96 9.99 -4.87
C ALA A 378 -2.51 11.27 -4.22
N THR A 379 -2.83 12.26 -5.05
CA THR A 379 -3.58 13.45 -4.64
C THR A 379 -4.64 13.78 -5.69
N ILE A 380 -5.74 14.39 -5.26
CA ILE A 380 -6.77 14.90 -6.18
C ILE A 380 -6.75 16.42 -6.14
N ILE A 381 -6.62 17.02 -7.31
CA ILE A 381 -6.65 18.47 -7.52
C ILE A 381 -7.65 18.73 -8.65
N ASN A 382 -8.70 19.53 -8.38
CA ASN A 382 -9.71 19.90 -9.38
C ASN A 382 -10.27 18.70 -10.18
N ALA A 383 -10.76 17.67 -9.46
CA ALA A 383 -11.28 16.43 -10.05
C ALA A 383 -10.27 15.68 -10.96
N THR A 384 -8.97 15.88 -10.75
CA THR A 384 -7.92 15.13 -11.43
C THR A 384 -7.05 14.43 -10.39
N LEU A 385 -6.94 13.12 -10.52
CA LEU A 385 -6.06 12.27 -9.72
C LEU A 385 -4.63 12.37 -10.28
N TYR A 386 -3.65 12.59 -9.41
CA TYR A 386 -2.23 12.63 -9.75
C TYR A 386 -1.44 11.67 -8.87
N PHE A 387 -0.50 10.93 -9.46
CA PHE A 387 0.36 9.98 -8.75
C PHE A 387 1.66 9.73 -9.51
N PHE A 388 2.73 9.40 -8.80
CA PHE A 388 3.94 8.87 -9.42
C PHE A 388 3.76 7.39 -9.73
N SER A 389 4.13 6.96 -10.94
CA SER A 389 3.89 5.58 -11.38
C SER A 389 5.02 4.60 -11.02
N ASN A 390 6.23 5.10 -10.83
CA ASN A 390 7.46 4.29 -10.79
C ASN A 390 8.41 4.68 -9.64
N SER A 391 7.93 4.65 -8.40
CA SER A 391 8.82 4.88 -7.25
C SER A 391 9.90 3.78 -7.18
N PRO A 392 11.20 4.11 -7.02
CA PRO A 392 12.30 3.18 -7.28
C PRO A 392 12.53 2.10 -6.21
N TRP A 393 11.48 1.58 -5.57
CA TRP A 393 11.52 0.52 -4.56
C TRP A 393 12.23 -0.75 -5.07
N LYS A 394 12.03 -1.14 -6.33
CA LYS A 394 12.73 -2.31 -6.93
C LYS A 394 14.18 -2.03 -7.33
N GLY A 395 14.60 -0.76 -7.30
CA GLY A 395 15.96 -0.34 -7.59
C GLY A 395 16.95 -0.71 -6.48
N TYR A 396 16.47 -0.95 -5.26
CA TYR A 396 17.31 -1.29 -4.12
C TYR A 396 17.68 -2.78 -4.09
N ASP A 397 18.95 -3.08 -3.80
CA ASP A 397 19.39 -4.44 -3.50
C ASP A 397 19.07 -4.84 -2.04
N LYS A 398 19.50 -6.04 -1.63
CA LYS A 398 19.28 -6.55 -0.25
C LYS A 398 20.06 -5.78 0.82
N GLN A 399 21.00 -4.92 0.42
CA GLN A 399 21.79 -4.06 1.28
C GLN A 399 21.33 -2.59 1.18
N PHE A 400 20.20 -2.33 0.50
CA PHE A 400 19.63 -1.01 0.29
C PHE A 400 20.51 -0.06 -0.55
N HIS A 401 21.40 -0.61 -1.38
CA HIS A 401 22.08 0.16 -2.42
C HIS A 401 21.16 0.35 -3.61
N LEU A 402 21.06 1.58 -4.10
CA LEU A 402 20.23 1.93 -5.25
C LEU A 402 21.00 1.67 -6.57
N ASP A 403 20.45 0.81 -7.42
CA ASP A 403 20.92 0.57 -8.78
C ASP A 403 20.12 1.42 -9.77
N GLU A 404 20.71 2.55 -10.20
CA GLU A 404 20.08 3.51 -11.11
C GLU A 404 19.85 2.97 -12.54
N THR A 405 20.27 1.74 -12.85
CA THR A 405 19.99 1.09 -14.15
C THR A 405 18.65 0.37 -14.19
N LYS A 406 18.00 0.16 -13.03
CA LYS A 406 16.78 -0.65 -12.91
C LYS A 406 15.47 0.13 -13.04
N PHE A 407 15.53 1.46 -13.07
CA PHE A 407 14.35 2.29 -13.13
C PHE A 407 14.59 3.53 -14.00
N GLU A 408 13.50 4.07 -14.52
CA GLU A 408 13.46 5.33 -15.25
C GLU A 408 13.26 6.50 -14.31
N ASN A 409 13.48 7.73 -14.80
CA ASN A 409 13.12 8.95 -14.08
C ASN A 409 11.67 8.90 -13.55
N PRO A 410 11.38 9.41 -12.33
CA PRO A 410 10.03 9.36 -11.78
C PRO A 410 9.01 10.02 -12.69
N MET A 411 7.92 9.31 -13.00
CA MET A 411 6.89 9.69 -13.96
C MET A 411 5.61 10.06 -13.23
N LEU A 412 5.16 11.29 -13.43
CA LEU A 412 3.88 11.76 -12.93
C LEU A 412 2.79 11.40 -13.94
N PHE A 413 1.73 10.75 -13.48
CA PHE A 413 0.53 10.44 -14.24
C PHE A 413 -0.66 11.24 -13.73
N GLN A 414 -1.64 11.47 -14.62
CA GLN A 414 -2.91 12.09 -14.27
C GLN A 414 -4.10 11.28 -14.81
N TYR A 415 -5.21 11.29 -14.06
CA TYR A 415 -6.49 10.77 -14.49
C TYR A 415 -7.60 11.78 -14.20
N LYS A 416 -8.29 12.24 -15.25
CA LYS A 416 -9.45 13.14 -15.10
C LYS A 416 -10.66 12.33 -14.64
N ILE A 417 -11.15 12.65 -13.45
CA ILE A 417 -12.35 12.06 -12.88
C ILE A 417 -13.55 12.65 -13.64
N ARG A 418 -14.47 11.79 -14.07
CA ARG A 418 -15.62 12.15 -14.90
C ARG A 418 -16.92 11.92 -14.15
#